data_AF-A0A1J8P141-F1
#
_entry.id   AF-A0A1J8P141-F1
#
_cell.length_a   1.000
_cell.length_b   1.000
_cell.length_c   1.000
_cell.angle_alpha   90.00
_cell.angle_beta   90.00
_cell.angle_gamma   90.00
#
_symmetry.space_group_name_H-M   'P 1'
#
loop_
_entity.id
_entity.type
_entity.pdbx_description
1 polymer ?
#
loop_
_entity_poly.entity_id
_entity_poly.type
_entity_poly.pdbx_seq_one_letter_code
_entity_poly.pdbx_strand_id
1 'polypeptide(L)'
;TNESAVNLSVIAAGTGGFVINGENANDFSGYSVSSAGDVNGDGLDDLIVGAYHADPSSGNNAGKSYVVFGKINESAVNLSVIASGTGGFVINGENVDDWSGLSVSSAGDVNGDGLDDLIVGAYFADPDNKDKAGKSYVVFGKKDKTAVNLSAIAASSGMGGFVINGENVDDRSGVSVSSAGDVNGDGLDDLIVGAYLADPSGTNNAGKSYVVFGKKDKATVDLSVIASGTGGFVINGENAGDFSGVSVSSAGDVNGDGLDDLIIGAHQADPDNKSKAGKSYVV
;
A
#
# COMPACT_ATOMS: atom_id res chain seq x y z
N THR A 1 -3.74 21.60 -24.16
CA THR A 1 -2.77 20.52 -24.05
C THR A 1 -1.41 21.08 -24.42
N ASN A 2 -0.46 21.10 -23.48
CA ASN A 2 0.90 21.48 -23.81
C ASN A 2 1.56 20.20 -24.37
N GLU A 3 1.71 20.12 -25.69
CA GLU A 3 2.23 18.93 -26.40
C GLU A 3 3.75 18.76 -26.29
N SER A 4 4.42 19.60 -25.49
CA SER A 4 5.85 19.50 -25.23
C SER A 4 6.16 18.53 -24.08
N ALA A 5 7.26 17.78 -24.20
CA ALA A 5 7.77 16.95 -23.12
C ALA A 5 7.97 17.75 -21.82
N VAL A 6 7.54 17.17 -20.70
CA VAL A 6 7.74 17.73 -19.35
C VAL A 6 9.09 17.29 -18.83
N ASN A 7 9.99 18.24 -18.57
CA ASN A 7 11.30 17.96 -17.99
C ASN A 7 11.24 18.11 -16.47
N LEU A 8 11.64 17.09 -15.72
CA LEU A 8 11.62 17.13 -14.25
C LEU A 8 12.50 18.25 -13.67
N SER A 9 13.55 18.68 -14.37
CA SER A 9 14.36 19.84 -13.98
C SER A 9 13.58 21.16 -13.98
N VAL A 10 12.57 21.29 -14.85
CA VAL A 10 11.68 22.46 -14.90
C VAL A 10 10.69 22.42 -13.73
N ILE A 11 10.15 21.24 -13.40
CA ILE A 11 9.30 21.05 -12.22
C ILE A 11 10.09 21.34 -10.93
N ALA A 12 11.33 20.82 -10.83
CA ALA A 12 12.22 21.08 -9.69
C ALA A 12 12.59 22.56 -9.55
N ALA A 13 12.56 23.33 -10.64
CA ALA A 13 12.73 24.78 -10.63
C ALA A 13 11.44 25.54 -10.29
N GLY A 14 10.33 24.84 -10.02
CA GLY A 14 9.05 25.41 -9.58
C GLY A 14 8.19 25.95 -10.72
N THR A 15 8.18 25.29 -11.88
CA THR A 15 7.33 25.68 -13.02
C THR A 15 6.45 24.52 -13.46
N GLY A 16 5.13 24.66 -13.35
CA GLY A 16 4.16 23.68 -13.83
C GLY A 16 3.94 22.50 -12.86
N GLY A 17 4.35 22.65 -11.61
CA GLY A 17 4.30 21.64 -10.56
C GLY A 17 5.30 21.92 -9.43
N PHE A 18 5.40 21.01 -8.47
CA PHE A 18 6.35 21.12 -7.35
C PHE A 18 7.10 19.82 -7.11
N VAL A 19 8.26 19.94 -6.46
CA VAL A 19 9.09 18.80 -6.04
C VAL A 19 8.86 18.49 -4.55
N ILE A 20 8.94 17.20 -4.19
CA ILE A 20 8.97 16.72 -2.80
C ILE A 20 10.37 16.18 -2.52
N ASN A 21 11.12 16.84 -1.64
CA ASN A 21 12.48 16.46 -1.29
C ASN A 21 12.51 15.57 -0.05
N GLY A 22 13.35 14.52 -0.07
CA GLY A 22 13.52 13.57 1.03
C GLY A 22 13.96 14.19 2.36
N GLU A 23 13.70 13.46 3.46
CA GLU A 23 14.07 13.89 4.83
C GLU A 23 15.56 13.69 5.10
N ASN A 24 16.07 12.45 5.00
CA ASN A 24 17.47 12.11 5.28
C ASN A 24 18.14 11.35 4.12
N ALA A 25 19.46 11.22 4.21
CA ALA A 25 20.24 10.45 3.26
C ALA A 25 19.95 8.96 3.38
N ASN A 26 19.87 8.26 2.24
CA ASN A 26 19.62 6.81 2.13
C ASN A 26 18.23 6.33 2.57
N ASP A 27 17.29 7.23 2.89
CA ASP A 27 15.90 6.86 3.21
C ASP A 27 15.14 6.27 2.00
N PHE A 28 15.65 6.50 0.78
CA PHE A 28 15.02 6.12 -0.50
C PHE A 28 13.56 6.57 -0.64
N SER A 29 13.24 7.76 -0.12
CA SER A 29 11.92 8.37 -0.29
C SER A 29 11.57 8.52 -1.77
N GLY A 30 10.35 8.13 -2.15
CA GLY A 30 9.89 8.16 -3.54
C GLY A 30 10.14 6.87 -4.31
N TYR A 31 10.60 5.80 -3.65
CA TYR A 31 10.63 4.46 -4.23
C TYR A 31 9.23 3.97 -4.61
N SER A 32 8.24 4.28 -3.78
CA SER A 32 6.82 4.10 -4.05
C SER A 32 6.08 5.40 -3.73
N VAL A 33 5.16 5.78 -4.62
CA VAL A 33 4.31 6.96 -4.51
C VAL A 33 2.91 6.63 -5.01
N SER A 34 1.90 7.31 -4.48
CA SER A 34 0.52 7.19 -4.95
C SER A 34 -0.25 8.49 -4.68
N SER A 35 -1.38 8.65 -5.38
CA SER A 35 -2.44 9.51 -4.83
C SER A 35 -2.87 8.90 -3.50
N ALA A 36 -3.21 9.75 -2.53
CA ALA A 36 -3.79 9.34 -1.27
C ALA A 36 -5.31 9.53 -1.24
N GLY A 37 -5.87 10.31 -2.17
CA GLY A 37 -7.23 10.84 -2.03
C GLY A 37 -7.29 11.99 -1.01
N ASP A 38 -8.48 12.49 -0.68
CA ASP A 38 -8.68 13.56 0.30
C ASP A 38 -8.66 13.01 1.74
N VAL A 39 -7.46 12.66 2.23
CA VAL A 39 -7.31 12.02 3.55
C VAL A 39 -7.62 12.97 4.70
N ASN A 40 -7.67 14.27 4.43
CA ASN A 40 -7.85 15.30 5.45
C ASN A 40 -9.20 16.03 5.34
N GLY A 41 -9.97 15.80 4.28
CA GLY A 41 -11.31 16.33 4.08
C GLY A 41 -11.31 17.83 3.75
N ASP A 42 -10.29 18.33 3.06
CA ASP A 42 -10.23 19.72 2.59
C ASP A 42 -10.61 19.92 1.12
N GLY A 43 -10.95 18.83 0.43
CA GLY A 43 -11.40 18.78 -0.95
C GLY A 43 -10.26 18.77 -1.96
N LEU A 44 -9.01 18.57 -1.54
CA LEU A 44 -7.88 18.34 -2.43
C LEU A 44 -7.32 16.93 -2.22
N ASP A 45 -7.02 16.24 -3.31
CA ASP A 45 -6.30 14.98 -3.21
C ASP A 45 -4.90 15.20 -2.60
N ASP A 46 -4.60 14.38 -1.62
CA ASP A 46 -3.33 14.29 -0.92
C ASP A 46 -2.40 13.28 -1.62
N LEU A 47 -1.16 13.20 -1.17
CA LEU A 47 -0.14 12.31 -1.74
C LEU A 47 0.49 11.45 -0.65
N ILE A 48 0.83 10.20 -0.96
CA ILE A 48 1.65 9.35 -0.09
C ILE A 48 2.98 9.01 -0.74
N VAL A 49 4.06 9.13 0.05
CA VAL A 49 5.44 8.88 -0.38
C VAL A 49 6.10 7.89 0.58
N GLY A 50 6.51 6.72 0.07
CA GLY A 50 7.22 5.70 0.84
C GLY A 50 8.73 5.94 0.91
N ALA A 51 9.34 5.64 2.06
CA ALA A 51 10.77 5.75 2.35
C ALA A 51 11.22 4.55 3.20
N TYR A 52 11.34 3.40 2.53
CA TYR A 52 11.42 2.09 3.17
C TYR A 52 12.72 1.79 3.92
N HIS A 53 13.77 2.60 3.73
CA HIS A 53 15.03 2.53 4.51
C HIS A 53 15.14 3.62 5.57
N ALA A 54 14.10 4.43 5.77
CA ALA A 54 14.16 5.45 6.80
C ALA A 54 14.27 4.82 8.19
N ASP A 55 15.00 5.51 9.07
CA ASP A 55 15.27 5.10 10.45
C ASP A 55 14.43 5.94 11.44
N PRO A 56 13.15 5.63 11.67
CA PRO A 56 12.38 6.25 12.75
C PRO A 56 12.90 5.79 14.13
N SER A 57 12.34 6.37 15.20
CA SER A 57 12.74 6.02 16.57
C SER A 57 12.50 4.56 16.96
N SER A 58 11.69 3.83 16.19
CA SER A 58 11.41 2.39 16.38
C SER A 58 12.56 1.48 15.92
N GLY A 59 13.47 1.95 15.05
CA GLY A 59 14.65 1.18 14.66
C GLY A 59 15.11 1.43 13.23
N ASN A 60 16.28 0.87 12.91
CA ASN A 60 16.88 1.00 11.59
C ASN A 60 16.04 0.27 10.53
N ASN A 61 15.91 0.87 9.33
CA ASN A 61 15.11 0.35 8.22
C ASN A 61 13.68 -0.08 8.61
N ALA A 62 13.14 0.44 9.71
CA ALA A 62 11.73 0.22 10.02
C ALA A 62 10.84 0.86 8.95
N GLY A 63 11.38 1.90 8.28
CA GLY A 63 10.75 2.60 7.19
C GLY A 63 9.85 3.72 7.68
N LYS A 64 9.59 4.67 6.78
CA LYS A 64 8.61 5.74 6.96
C LYS A 64 7.75 5.86 5.71
N SER A 65 6.55 6.37 5.89
CA SER A 65 5.76 6.94 4.79
C SER A 65 5.32 8.35 5.16
N TYR A 66 5.14 9.21 4.17
CA TYR A 66 4.77 10.61 4.39
C TYR A 66 3.49 10.90 3.62
N VAL A 67 2.51 11.42 4.34
CA VAL A 67 1.28 11.93 3.78
C VAL A 67 1.45 13.41 3.61
N VAL A 68 1.44 13.87 2.36
CA VAL A 68 1.62 15.26 1.97
C VAL A 68 0.26 15.80 1.55
N PHE A 69 -0.28 16.75 2.30
CA PHE A 69 -1.56 17.32 1.97
C PHE A 69 -1.50 18.12 0.67
N GLY A 70 -2.57 17.97 -0.12
CA GLY A 70 -2.81 18.65 -1.37
C GLY A 70 -2.72 20.16 -1.21
N LYS A 71 -2.25 20.84 -2.26
CA LYS A 71 -2.09 22.29 -2.23
C LYS A 71 -2.11 22.91 -3.62
N ILE A 72 -2.52 24.16 -3.66
CA ILE A 72 -2.65 24.93 -4.91
C ILE A 72 -1.31 25.59 -5.29
N ASN A 73 -0.45 25.92 -4.31
CA ASN A 73 0.83 26.56 -4.62
C ASN A 73 1.88 25.55 -5.10
N GLU A 74 2.73 25.98 -6.02
CA GLU A 74 3.79 25.16 -6.62
C GLU A 74 5.12 25.21 -5.82
N SER A 75 5.08 25.64 -4.55
CA SER A 75 6.31 25.68 -3.74
C SER A 75 6.83 24.26 -3.49
N ALA A 76 8.15 24.06 -3.40
CA ALA A 76 8.69 22.75 -3.02
C ALA A 76 8.21 22.31 -1.63
N VAL A 77 8.09 21.00 -1.43
CA VAL A 77 7.82 20.37 -0.13
C VAL A 77 9.10 19.66 0.31
N ASN A 78 9.43 19.74 1.61
CA ASN A 78 10.49 18.92 2.20
C ASN A 78 9.86 17.97 3.21
N LEU A 79 10.16 16.68 3.12
CA LEU A 79 9.56 15.67 3.98
C LEU A 79 9.91 15.86 5.47
N SER A 80 11.02 16.54 5.79
CA SER A 80 11.32 16.96 7.16
C SER A 80 10.28 17.93 7.76
N VAL A 81 9.65 18.76 6.92
CA VAL A 81 8.56 19.66 7.35
C VAL A 81 7.28 18.86 7.59
N ILE A 82 7.01 17.87 6.74
CA ILE A 82 5.89 16.93 6.89
C ILE A 82 6.04 16.11 8.19
N ALA A 83 7.25 15.60 8.46
CA ALA A 83 7.57 14.88 9.69
C ALA A 83 7.40 15.73 10.95
N SER A 84 7.57 17.06 10.83
CA SER A 84 7.31 18.02 11.91
C SER A 84 5.83 18.41 12.08
N GLY A 85 4.92 17.82 11.30
CA GLY A 85 3.47 18.04 11.39
C GLY A 85 2.98 19.29 10.64
N THR A 86 3.69 19.74 9.61
CA THR A 86 3.28 20.88 8.78
C THR A 86 3.03 20.44 7.35
N GLY A 87 1.82 20.69 6.83
CA GLY A 87 1.44 20.34 5.46
C GLY A 87 1.18 18.85 5.23
N GLY A 88 1.00 18.08 6.30
CA GLY A 88 0.81 16.63 6.26
C GLY A 88 1.28 15.98 7.55
N PHE A 89 1.47 14.65 7.53
CA PHE A 89 1.99 13.89 8.66
C PHE A 89 2.87 12.72 8.20
N VAL A 90 3.69 12.20 9.12
CA VAL A 90 4.54 11.02 8.90
C VAL A 90 3.92 9.78 9.55
N ILE A 91 4.11 8.64 8.89
CA ILE A 91 3.79 7.30 9.36
C ILE A 91 5.12 6.60 9.63
N ASN A 92 5.40 6.28 10.90
CA ASN A 92 6.63 5.61 11.33
C ASN A 92 6.44 4.10 11.40
N GLY A 93 7.39 3.36 10.82
CA GLY A 93 7.44 1.89 10.82
C GLY A 93 7.38 1.25 12.20
N GLU A 94 6.91 0.00 12.28
CA GLU A 94 6.69 -0.72 13.54
C GLU A 94 8.01 -1.21 14.15
N ASN A 95 8.74 -2.08 13.44
CA ASN A 95 9.97 -2.71 13.94
C ASN A 95 11.15 -2.55 12.98
N VAL A 96 12.36 -2.78 13.50
CA VAL A 96 13.61 -2.81 12.73
C VAL A 96 13.50 -3.77 11.54
N ASP A 97 14.03 -3.36 10.39
CA ASP A 97 14.08 -4.17 9.16
C ASP A 97 12.73 -4.64 8.58
N ASP A 98 11.59 -4.11 9.05
CA ASP A 98 10.26 -4.38 8.47
C ASP A 98 10.08 -3.77 7.06
N TRP A 99 10.88 -2.74 6.73
CA TRP A 99 10.91 -2.02 5.46
C TRP A 99 9.54 -1.45 5.06
N SER A 100 8.83 -0.89 6.04
CA SER A 100 7.52 -0.28 5.79
C SER A 100 7.61 0.89 4.82
N GLY A 101 6.65 1.00 3.90
CA GLY A 101 6.68 2.02 2.85
C GLY A 101 7.46 1.61 1.59
N LEU A 102 7.82 0.33 1.43
CA LEU A 102 8.26 -0.21 0.14
C LEU A 102 7.15 -0.08 -0.90
N SER A 103 5.90 -0.33 -0.49
CA SER A 103 4.69 -0.13 -1.28
C SER A 103 3.69 0.68 -0.47
N VAL A 104 3.18 1.75 -1.07
CA VAL A 104 2.14 2.63 -0.52
C VAL A 104 1.06 2.89 -1.55
N SER A 105 -0.19 3.04 -1.11
CA SER A 105 -1.31 3.39 -1.98
C SER A 105 -2.41 4.10 -1.17
N SER A 106 -3.29 4.85 -1.85
CA SER A 106 -4.62 5.10 -1.30
C SER A 106 -5.33 3.77 -1.08
N ALA A 107 -6.15 3.72 -0.03
CA ALA A 107 -7.06 2.63 0.24
C ALA A 107 -8.51 2.96 -0.18
N GLY A 108 -8.82 4.22 -0.50
CA GLY A 108 -10.21 4.71 -0.55
C GLY A 108 -10.81 4.85 0.85
N ASP A 109 -12.11 5.06 0.97
CA ASP A 109 -12.82 5.14 2.26
C ASP A 109 -13.23 3.74 2.75
N VAL A 110 -12.26 3.01 3.29
CA VAL A 110 -12.47 1.61 3.70
C VAL A 110 -13.30 1.48 4.97
N ASN A 111 -13.52 2.58 5.68
CA ASN A 111 -14.21 2.59 6.97
C ASN A 111 -15.56 3.35 6.93
N GLY A 112 -15.84 4.06 5.83
CA GLY A 112 -17.10 4.76 5.57
C GLY A 112 -17.25 6.04 6.39
N ASP A 113 -16.16 6.74 6.71
CA ASP A 113 -16.19 8.02 7.45
C ASP A 113 -16.08 9.27 6.55
N GLY A 114 -15.95 9.06 5.24
CA GLY A 114 -15.87 10.10 4.22
C GLY A 114 -14.50 10.74 4.08
N LEU A 115 -13.45 10.14 4.65
CA LEU A 115 -12.05 10.48 4.38
C LEU A 115 -11.40 9.32 3.65
N ASP A 116 -10.53 9.62 2.68
CA ASP A 116 -9.74 8.57 2.07
C ASP A 116 -8.71 8.03 3.08
N ASP A 117 -8.57 6.71 3.10
CA ASP A 117 -7.63 5.97 3.93
C ASP A 117 -6.39 5.57 3.11
N LEU A 118 -5.40 5.01 3.80
CA LEU A 118 -4.09 4.67 3.22
C LEU A 118 -3.73 3.23 3.52
N ILE A 119 -3.00 2.58 2.62
CA ILE A 119 -2.38 1.28 2.87
C ILE A 119 -0.86 1.34 2.72
N VAL A 120 -0.15 0.77 3.69
CA VAL A 120 1.32 0.73 3.74
C VAL A 120 1.78 -0.72 3.92
N GLY A 121 2.59 -1.22 2.99
CA GLY A 121 3.19 -2.55 3.05
C GLY A 121 4.51 -2.59 3.84
N ALA A 122 4.69 -3.64 4.65
CA ALA A 122 5.91 -3.97 5.38
C ALA A 122 6.19 -5.47 5.21
N TYR A 123 6.72 -5.83 4.04
CA TYR A 123 6.77 -7.20 3.55
C TYR A 123 7.79 -8.10 4.24
N PHE A 124 8.66 -7.54 5.09
CA PHE A 124 9.57 -8.29 5.94
C PHE A 124 9.13 -8.38 7.40
N ALA A 125 7.98 -7.82 7.76
CA ALA A 125 7.49 -7.91 9.12
C ALA A 125 7.13 -9.34 9.54
N ASP A 126 7.21 -9.59 10.85
CA ASP A 126 7.07 -10.92 11.47
C ASP A 126 5.81 -11.02 12.35
N PRO A 127 4.59 -11.02 11.78
CA PRO A 127 3.37 -11.16 12.57
C PRO A 127 3.31 -12.51 13.28
N ASP A 128 2.93 -12.52 14.56
CA ASP A 128 2.76 -13.73 15.39
C ASP A 128 3.93 -14.73 15.34
N ASN A 129 5.16 -14.21 15.23
CA ASN A 129 6.41 -14.98 15.09
C ASN A 129 6.53 -15.77 13.76
N LYS A 130 5.81 -15.36 12.71
CA LYS A 130 5.99 -15.90 11.35
C LYS A 130 7.01 -15.05 10.60
N ASP A 131 8.26 -15.52 10.56
CA ASP A 131 9.37 -14.83 9.88
C ASP A 131 8.98 -14.45 8.44
N LYS A 132 9.06 -13.15 8.12
CA LYS A 132 8.79 -12.55 6.81
C LYS A 132 7.45 -12.97 6.18
N ALA A 133 6.45 -13.27 7.01
CA ALA A 133 5.07 -13.40 6.50
C ALA A 133 4.57 -12.06 5.95
N GLY A 134 5.11 -10.96 6.44
CA GLY A 134 4.78 -9.60 6.05
C GLY A 134 3.55 -9.08 6.77
N LYS A 135 3.44 -7.75 6.83
CA LYS A 135 2.26 -7.04 7.30
C LYS A 135 1.88 -5.96 6.29
N SER A 136 0.60 -5.61 6.26
CA SER A 136 0.11 -4.35 5.68
C SER A 136 -0.67 -3.59 6.74
N TYR A 137 -0.63 -2.26 6.69
CA TYR A 137 -1.30 -1.40 7.65
C TYR A 137 -2.25 -0.49 6.91
N VAL A 138 -3.50 -0.52 7.32
CA VAL A 138 -4.49 0.47 6.92
C VAL A 138 -4.40 1.61 7.92
N VAL A 139 -4.16 2.82 7.42
CA VAL A 139 -4.08 4.04 8.22
C VAL A 139 -5.26 4.91 7.84
N PHE A 140 -6.13 5.19 8.80
CA PHE A 140 -7.32 5.99 8.54
C PHE A 140 -7.00 7.45 8.28
N GLY A 141 -7.74 8.05 7.35
CA GLY A 141 -7.72 9.47 7.05
C GLY A 141 -7.96 10.31 8.30
N LYS A 142 -7.32 11.48 8.37
CA LYS A 142 -7.48 12.40 9.50
C LYS A 142 -7.08 13.84 9.17
N LYS A 143 -7.73 14.75 9.90
CA LYS A 143 -7.49 16.21 9.84
C LYS A 143 -6.27 16.67 10.63
N ASP A 144 -5.97 15.99 11.74
CA ASP A 144 -4.81 16.36 12.54
C ASP A 144 -3.52 15.88 11.88
N LYS A 145 -2.43 16.59 12.15
CA LYS A 145 -1.12 16.35 11.53
C LYS A 145 -0.19 15.57 12.43
N THR A 146 -0.73 14.91 13.46
CA THR A 146 0.10 14.17 14.41
C THR A 146 0.71 12.95 13.72
N ALA A 147 1.94 12.60 14.08
CA ALA A 147 2.58 11.42 13.51
C ALA A 147 1.79 10.14 13.87
N VAL A 148 1.70 9.21 12.93
CA VAL A 148 1.17 7.87 13.14
C VAL A 148 2.33 6.93 13.39
N ASN A 149 2.22 6.05 14.39
CA ASN A 149 3.17 4.97 14.59
C ASN A 149 2.46 3.66 14.28
N LEU A 150 3.00 2.84 13.38
CA LEU A 150 2.37 1.58 12.97
C LEU A 150 2.22 0.60 14.16
N SER A 151 3.06 0.72 15.19
CA SER A 151 2.91 -0.02 16.45
C SER A 151 1.61 0.30 17.21
N ALA A 152 1.05 1.51 17.07
CA ALA A 152 -0.23 1.86 17.67
C ALA A 152 -1.43 1.28 16.90
N ILE A 153 -1.26 1.06 15.59
CA ILE A 153 -2.23 0.38 14.72
C ILE A 153 -2.18 -1.13 14.97
N ALA A 154 -0.99 -1.70 15.12
CA ALA A 154 -0.80 -3.13 15.42
C ALA A 154 -1.20 -3.52 16.85
N ALA A 155 -1.27 -2.55 17.77
CA ALA A 155 -1.75 -2.79 19.13
C ALA A 155 -3.24 -3.16 19.12
N SER A 156 -3.70 -3.86 20.16
CA SER A 156 -5.11 -4.28 20.31
C SER A 156 -6.13 -3.13 20.31
N SER A 157 -5.68 -1.89 20.52
CA SER A 157 -6.53 -0.70 20.40
C SER A 157 -6.83 -0.29 18.96
N GLY A 158 -6.04 -0.75 17.96
CA GLY A 158 -6.18 -0.36 16.56
C GLY A 158 -6.22 1.15 16.37
N MET A 159 -5.34 1.89 17.05
CA MET A 159 -5.49 3.35 17.10
C MET A 159 -5.08 3.96 15.76
N GLY A 160 -6.07 4.51 15.05
CA GLY A 160 -5.87 5.16 13.75
C GLY A 160 -5.89 4.23 12.55
N GLY A 161 -6.39 3.00 12.69
CA GLY A 161 -6.51 2.05 11.58
C GLY A 161 -6.53 0.60 12.04
N PHE A 162 -6.17 -0.32 11.16
CA PHE A 162 -6.00 -1.74 11.50
C PHE A 162 -4.83 -2.38 10.73
N VAL A 163 -4.33 -3.49 11.26
CA VAL A 163 -3.23 -4.26 10.65
C VAL A 163 -3.76 -5.52 9.95
N ILE A 164 -3.14 -5.86 8.83
CA ILE A 164 -3.35 -7.08 8.05
C ILE A 164 -2.08 -7.94 8.18
N ASN A 165 -2.19 -9.08 8.84
CA ASN A 165 -1.09 -10.00 9.11
C ASN A 165 -0.97 -11.06 8.00
N GLY A 166 0.27 -11.32 7.57
CA GLY A 166 0.61 -12.37 6.63
C GLY A 166 0.17 -13.79 7.05
N GLU A 167 -0.13 -14.61 6.05
CA GLU A 167 -0.65 -15.96 6.24
C GLU A 167 0.44 -16.92 6.75
N ASN A 168 1.52 -17.11 5.98
CA ASN A 168 2.60 -18.06 6.30
C ASN A 168 3.97 -17.40 6.29
N VAL A 169 4.93 -18.08 6.91
CA VAL A 169 6.37 -17.73 6.89
C VAL A 169 6.84 -17.54 5.45
N ASP A 170 7.65 -16.52 5.21
CA ASP A 170 8.26 -16.18 3.92
C ASP A 170 7.29 -15.82 2.77
N ASP A 171 5.98 -15.75 2.99
CA ASP A 171 5.00 -15.33 1.97
C ASP A 171 5.23 -13.88 1.48
N ARG A 172 5.84 -13.04 2.33
CA ARG A 172 6.15 -11.63 2.08
C ARG A 172 4.95 -10.82 1.61
N SER A 173 3.82 -11.00 2.30
CA SER A 173 2.62 -10.21 2.05
C SER A 173 2.88 -8.72 2.26
N GLY A 174 2.24 -7.85 1.48
CA GLY A 174 2.49 -6.41 1.53
C GLY A 174 3.68 -5.95 0.68
N VAL A 175 4.23 -6.83 -0.18
CA VAL A 175 5.23 -6.43 -1.20
C VAL A 175 4.63 -5.43 -2.20
N SER A 176 3.33 -5.56 -2.46
CA SER A 176 2.53 -4.68 -3.31
C SER A 176 1.15 -4.59 -2.68
N VAL A 177 0.69 -3.35 -2.49
CA VAL A 177 -0.63 -3.03 -1.93
C VAL A 177 -1.33 -2.00 -2.80
N SER A 178 -2.66 -2.07 -2.87
CA SER A 178 -3.48 -1.08 -3.57
C SER A 178 -4.90 -1.09 -3.01
N SER A 179 -5.65 -0.01 -3.23
CA SER A 179 -7.12 -0.09 -3.20
C SER A 179 -7.60 -1.10 -4.24
N ALA A 180 -8.67 -1.80 -3.91
CA ALA A 180 -9.42 -2.67 -4.81
C ALA A 180 -10.67 -1.98 -5.36
N GLY A 181 -11.06 -0.81 -4.83
CA GLY A 181 -12.40 -0.25 -5.05
C GLY A 181 -13.47 -1.06 -4.31
N ASP A 182 -14.76 -0.86 -4.61
CA ASP A 182 -15.84 -1.63 -3.98
C ASP A 182 -16.13 -2.88 -4.81
N VAL A 183 -15.42 -3.98 -4.51
CA VAL A 183 -15.52 -5.22 -5.30
C VAL A 183 -16.65 -6.13 -4.83
N ASN A 184 -17.29 -5.78 -3.71
CA ASN A 184 -18.35 -6.59 -3.10
C ASN A 184 -19.73 -5.87 -3.11
N GLY A 185 -19.77 -4.59 -3.45
CA GLY A 185 -20.96 -3.76 -3.58
C GLY A 185 -21.56 -3.29 -2.25
N ASP A 186 -20.79 -3.22 -1.17
CA ASP A 186 -21.27 -2.79 0.15
C ASP A 186 -21.11 -1.28 0.43
N GLY A 187 -20.47 -0.57 -0.50
CA GLY A 187 -20.23 0.88 -0.44
C GLY A 187 -19.03 1.28 0.40
N LEU A 188 -18.18 0.34 0.81
CA LEU A 188 -16.84 0.61 1.35
C LEU A 188 -15.79 0.21 0.32
N ASP A 189 -14.71 0.98 0.25
CA ASP A 189 -13.58 0.55 -0.57
C ASP A 189 -12.89 -0.67 0.06
N ASP A 190 -12.51 -1.61 -0.80
CA ASP A 190 -11.78 -2.82 -0.46
C ASP A 190 -10.29 -2.66 -0.76
N LEU A 191 -9.49 -3.66 -0.37
CA LEU A 191 -8.03 -3.64 -0.47
C LEU A 191 -7.52 -4.87 -1.20
N ILE A 192 -6.42 -4.74 -1.94
CA ILE A 192 -5.67 -5.88 -2.47
C ILE A 192 -4.22 -5.89 -1.94
N VAL A 193 -3.79 -7.06 -1.44
CA VAL A 193 -2.46 -7.30 -0.88
C VAL A 193 -1.80 -8.47 -1.59
N GLY A 194 -0.63 -8.22 -2.18
CA GLY A 194 0.19 -9.22 -2.86
C GLY A 194 1.13 -9.98 -1.91
N ALA A 195 1.27 -11.29 -2.12
CA ALA A 195 2.18 -12.21 -1.41
C ALA A 195 2.85 -13.16 -2.42
N TYR A 196 3.83 -12.61 -3.15
CA TYR A 196 4.39 -13.23 -4.34
C TYR A 196 5.19 -14.52 -4.12
N LEU A 197 5.62 -14.80 -2.89
CA LEU A 197 6.33 -16.03 -2.53
C LEU A 197 5.41 -17.09 -1.91
N ALA A 198 4.12 -16.82 -1.79
CA ALA A 198 3.19 -17.78 -1.21
C ALA A 198 3.06 -19.06 -2.06
N ASP A 199 2.77 -20.17 -1.36
CA ASP A 199 2.69 -21.52 -1.94
C ASP A 199 1.23 -22.04 -1.95
N PRO A 200 0.34 -21.50 -2.82
CA PRO A 200 -1.05 -21.94 -2.87
C PRO A 200 -1.14 -23.44 -3.17
N SER A 201 -1.80 -24.17 -2.27
CA SER A 201 -1.94 -25.63 -2.33
C SER A 201 -0.60 -26.39 -2.49
N GLY A 202 0.50 -25.83 -1.96
CA GLY A 202 1.84 -26.41 -2.05
C GLY A 202 2.56 -26.15 -3.38
N THR A 203 2.07 -25.22 -4.20
CA THR A 203 2.70 -24.85 -5.47
C THR A 203 3.76 -23.79 -5.23
N ASN A 204 5.02 -24.23 -5.12
CA ASN A 204 6.17 -23.37 -4.74
C ASN A 204 6.24 -22.06 -5.52
N ASN A 205 6.18 -20.92 -4.81
CA ASN A 205 6.27 -19.56 -5.33
C ASN A 205 5.30 -19.28 -6.49
N ALA A 206 4.13 -19.94 -6.52
CA ALA A 206 3.09 -19.53 -7.46
C ALA A 206 2.54 -18.14 -7.10
N GLY A 207 2.60 -17.79 -5.81
CA GLY A 207 2.17 -16.50 -5.28
C GLY A 207 0.67 -16.45 -5.02
N LYS A 208 0.26 -15.53 -4.14
CA LYS A 208 -1.14 -15.23 -3.82
C LYS A 208 -1.37 -13.73 -3.86
N SER A 209 -2.61 -13.34 -4.13
CA SER A 209 -3.13 -12.02 -3.82
C SER A 209 -4.36 -12.17 -2.94
N TYR A 210 -4.56 -11.25 -2.01
CA TYR A 210 -5.68 -11.28 -1.07
C TYR A 210 -6.49 -10.02 -1.24
N VAL A 211 -7.78 -10.19 -1.45
CA VAL A 211 -8.74 -9.10 -1.37
C VAL A 211 -9.28 -9.07 0.05
N VAL A 212 -9.16 -7.93 0.72
CA VAL A 212 -9.62 -7.70 2.09
C VAL A 212 -10.72 -6.66 2.04
N PHE A 213 -11.91 -7.00 2.53
CA PHE A 213 -13.04 -6.10 2.47
C PHE A 213 -12.93 -4.94 3.46
N GLY A 214 -13.43 -3.78 3.03
CA GLY A 214 -13.59 -2.60 3.86
C GLY A 214 -14.40 -2.91 5.12
N LYS A 215 -14.07 -2.24 6.24
CA LYS A 215 -14.77 -2.43 7.50
C LYS A 215 -14.62 -1.25 8.45
N LYS A 216 -15.67 -1.03 9.25
CA LYS A 216 -15.75 0.05 10.24
C LYS A 216 -15.01 -0.24 11.54
N ASP A 217 -14.89 -1.52 11.90
CA ASP A 217 -14.16 -1.91 13.10
C ASP A 217 -12.65 -1.93 12.85
N LYS A 218 -11.88 -1.87 13.93
CA LYS A 218 -10.40 -1.78 13.90
C LYS A 218 -9.74 -3.10 14.24
N ALA A 219 -10.49 -4.22 14.17
CA ALA A 219 -9.95 -5.53 14.49
C ALA A 219 -8.84 -5.89 13.51
N THR A 220 -7.81 -6.57 13.99
CA THR A 220 -6.77 -7.17 13.15
C THR A 220 -7.38 -8.13 12.14
N VAL A 221 -6.84 -8.12 10.93
CA VAL A 221 -7.17 -9.07 9.86
C VAL A 221 -6.00 -10.04 9.72
N ASP A 222 -6.26 -11.34 9.76
CA ASP A 222 -5.28 -12.35 9.39
C ASP A 222 -5.58 -12.87 7.99
N LEU A 223 -4.59 -12.89 7.09
CA LEU A 223 -4.79 -13.36 5.71
C LEU A 223 -5.18 -14.83 5.63
N SER A 224 -4.94 -15.63 6.67
CA SER A 224 -5.47 -16.99 6.78
C SER A 224 -6.99 -17.04 6.91
N VAL A 225 -7.60 -16.04 7.56
CA VAL A 225 -9.06 -15.89 7.68
C VAL A 225 -9.65 -15.48 6.33
N ILE A 226 -8.98 -14.57 5.63
CA ILE A 226 -9.33 -14.17 4.25
C ILE A 226 -9.27 -15.38 3.30
N ALA A 227 -8.19 -16.17 3.37
CA ALA A 227 -8.05 -17.40 2.58
C ALA A 227 -9.15 -18.44 2.86
N SER A 228 -9.74 -18.40 4.06
CA SER A 228 -10.89 -19.24 4.43
C SER A 228 -12.25 -18.66 4.01
N GLY A 229 -12.27 -17.50 3.34
CA GLY A 229 -13.47 -16.89 2.76
C GLY A 229 -14.26 -16.00 3.73
N THR A 230 -13.63 -15.46 4.77
CA THR A 230 -14.27 -14.53 5.71
C THR A 230 -13.63 -13.16 5.60
N GLY A 231 -14.43 -12.11 5.33
CA GLY A 231 -13.95 -10.73 5.23
C GLY A 231 -13.13 -10.43 3.97
N GLY A 232 -13.25 -11.27 2.93
CA GLY A 232 -12.54 -11.14 1.67
C GLY A 232 -12.37 -12.47 0.95
N PHE A 233 -11.48 -12.52 -0.04
CA PHE A 233 -11.14 -13.73 -0.78
C PHE A 233 -9.67 -13.75 -1.24
N VAL A 234 -9.20 -14.92 -1.67
CA VAL A 234 -7.82 -15.13 -2.13
C VAL A 234 -7.79 -15.52 -3.61
N ILE A 235 -6.84 -14.95 -4.34
CA ILE A 235 -6.52 -15.24 -5.73
C ILE A 235 -5.19 -16.00 -5.75
N ASN A 236 -5.23 -17.27 -6.14
CA ASN A 236 -4.07 -18.15 -6.16
C ASN A 236 -3.34 -18.07 -7.51
N GLY A 237 -2.01 -17.99 -7.48
CA GLY A 237 -1.18 -18.14 -8.66
C GLY A 237 -1.30 -19.53 -9.29
N GLU A 238 -1.06 -19.59 -10.60
CA GLU A 238 -1.34 -20.76 -11.43
C GLU A 238 -0.24 -21.84 -11.33
N ASN A 239 1.03 -21.46 -11.59
CA ASN A 239 2.14 -22.41 -11.66
C ASN A 239 3.30 -22.02 -10.73
N ALA A 240 4.11 -23.01 -10.39
CA ALA A 240 5.27 -22.82 -9.53
C ALA A 240 6.27 -21.84 -10.15
N GLY A 241 6.69 -20.84 -9.37
CA GLY A 241 7.63 -19.81 -9.81
C GLY A 241 7.02 -18.73 -10.71
N ASP A 242 5.70 -18.65 -10.83
CA ASP A 242 5.04 -17.55 -11.56
C ASP A 242 5.15 -16.21 -10.80
N PHE A 243 5.30 -16.26 -9.47
CA PHE A 243 5.36 -15.11 -8.57
C PHE A 243 4.16 -14.15 -8.75
N SER A 244 2.94 -14.70 -8.81
CA SER A 244 1.70 -13.93 -8.87
C SER A 244 1.53 -13.06 -7.63
N GLY A 245 0.99 -11.84 -7.77
CA GLY A 245 0.85 -10.90 -6.66
C GLY A 245 2.12 -10.12 -6.35
N VAL A 246 3.14 -10.17 -7.21
CA VAL A 246 4.31 -9.25 -7.11
C VAL A 246 3.91 -7.80 -7.36
N SER A 247 2.83 -7.59 -8.12
CA SER A 247 2.24 -6.30 -8.43
C SER A 247 0.73 -6.48 -8.50
N VAL A 248 0.00 -5.65 -7.77
CA VAL A 248 -1.46 -5.61 -7.73
C VAL A 248 -1.94 -4.18 -7.91
N SER A 249 -3.13 -3.99 -8.47
CA SER A 249 -3.79 -2.68 -8.62
C SER A 249 -5.29 -2.89 -8.81
N SER A 250 -6.11 -1.89 -8.44
CA SER A 250 -7.44 -1.75 -9.02
C SER A 250 -7.35 -1.56 -10.54
N ALA A 251 -8.32 -2.10 -11.26
CA ALA A 251 -8.54 -1.89 -12.69
C ALA A 251 -9.79 -1.04 -12.98
N GLY A 252 -10.58 -0.72 -11.95
CA GLY A 252 -11.94 -0.17 -12.07
C GLY A 252 -12.91 -1.17 -12.68
N ASP A 253 -14.17 -0.80 -12.88
CA ASP A 253 -15.16 -1.60 -13.62
C ASP A 253 -14.84 -1.65 -15.13
N VAL A 254 -13.99 -2.61 -15.54
CA VAL A 254 -13.59 -2.81 -16.94
C VAL A 254 -14.61 -3.58 -17.76
N ASN A 255 -15.52 -4.30 -17.08
CA ASN A 255 -16.46 -5.22 -17.72
C ASN A 255 -17.90 -4.65 -17.79
N GLY A 256 -18.20 -3.61 -17.02
CA GLY A 256 -19.47 -2.90 -16.96
C GLY A 256 -20.53 -3.53 -16.06
N ASP A 257 -20.15 -4.34 -15.07
CA ASP A 257 -21.09 -4.99 -14.14
C ASP A 257 -21.38 -4.19 -12.86
N GLY A 258 -20.69 -3.05 -12.69
CA GLY A 258 -20.86 -2.15 -11.56
C GLY A 258 -20.04 -2.51 -10.32
N LEU A 259 -19.16 -3.50 -10.38
CA LEU A 259 -18.14 -3.78 -9.38
C LEU A 259 -16.76 -3.41 -9.94
N ASP A 260 -15.84 -2.98 -9.07
CA ASP A 260 -14.47 -2.73 -9.50
C ASP A 260 -13.73 -4.05 -9.77
N ASP A 261 -13.03 -4.13 -10.90
CA ASP A 261 -12.17 -5.26 -11.25
C ASP A 261 -10.73 -5.03 -10.75
N LEU A 262 -9.95 -6.10 -10.70
CA LEU A 262 -8.57 -6.10 -10.20
C LEU A 262 -7.59 -6.50 -11.28
N ILE A 263 -6.34 -6.02 -11.22
CA ILE A 263 -5.26 -6.50 -12.08
C ILE A 263 -4.07 -7.01 -11.27
N ILE A 264 -3.65 -8.24 -11.59
CA ILE A 264 -2.59 -8.97 -10.87
C ILE A 264 -1.49 -9.39 -11.84
N GLY A 265 -0.23 -9.07 -11.50
CA GLY A 265 0.95 -9.46 -12.28
C GLY A 265 1.59 -10.76 -11.79
N ALA A 266 1.95 -11.63 -12.74
CA ALA A 266 2.79 -12.82 -12.56
C ALA A 266 3.95 -12.77 -13.54
N HIS A 267 4.97 -11.99 -13.20
CA HIS A 267 6.03 -11.57 -14.12
C HIS A 267 6.94 -12.70 -14.63
N GLN A 268 6.94 -13.88 -13.99
CA GLN A 268 7.74 -15.03 -14.45
C GLN A 268 6.91 -16.17 -15.03
N ALA A 269 5.61 -15.96 -15.23
CA ALA A 269 4.78 -16.97 -15.88
C ALA A 269 5.24 -17.25 -17.32
N ASP A 270 4.95 -18.48 -17.78
CA ASP A 270 5.41 -19.03 -19.06
C ASP A 270 4.27 -19.22 -20.08
N PRO A 271 3.58 -18.15 -20.56
CA PRO A 271 2.52 -18.29 -21.55
C PRO A 271 3.06 -18.83 -22.88
N ASP A 272 2.32 -19.75 -23.51
CA ASP A 272 2.69 -20.41 -24.76
C ASP A 272 4.09 -21.06 -24.76
N ASN A 273 4.57 -21.54 -23.60
CA ASN A 273 5.93 -22.05 -23.39
C ASN A 273 7.04 -20.99 -23.62
N LYS A 274 6.73 -19.70 -23.50
CA LYS A 274 7.73 -18.62 -23.56
C LYS A 274 8.22 -18.32 -22.15
N SER A 275 9.43 -18.78 -21.85
CA SER A 275 10.01 -18.65 -20.51
C SER A 275 10.02 -17.19 -20.03
N LYS A 276 9.42 -16.95 -18.86
CA LYS A 276 9.32 -15.67 -18.15
C LYS A 276 8.80 -14.52 -19.02
N ALA A 277 7.88 -14.83 -19.94
CA ALA A 277 7.20 -13.80 -20.72
C ALA A 277 6.16 -13.03 -19.88
N GLY A 278 5.76 -13.60 -18.74
CA GLY A 278 4.85 -13.00 -17.78
C GLY A 278 3.38 -13.11 -18.18
N LYS A 279 2.49 -13.03 -17.19
CA LYS A 279 1.04 -12.91 -17.37
C LYS A 279 0.51 -11.77 -16.51
N SER A 280 -0.57 -11.15 -16.97
CA SER A 280 -1.42 -10.23 -16.20
C SER A 280 -2.83 -10.78 -16.21
N TYR A 281 -3.47 -10.80 -15.06
CA TYR A 281 -4.82 -11.30 -14.88
C TYR A 281 -5.73 -10.14 -14.50
N VAL A 282 -6.85 -9.99 -15.21
CA VAL A 282 -7.96 -9.16 -14.75
C VAL A 282 -8.95 -10.09 -14.06
N VAL A 283 -9.36 -9.75 -12.84
CA VAL A 283 -10.21 -10.56 -11.97
C VAL A 283 -11.45 -9.79 -11.60
#